data_AF-A0A8T5SRI2-F1
#
_entry.id   AF-A0A8T5SRI2-F1
#
_cell.length_a   1.000
_cell.length_b   1.000
_cell.length_c   1.000
_cell.angle_alpha   90.00
_cell.angle_beta   90.00
_cell.angle_gamma   90.00
#
_symmetry.space_group_name_H-M   'P 1'
#
loop_
_entity.id
_entity.type
_entity.pdbx_description
1 polymer ?
#
loop_
_entity_poly.entity_id
_entity_poly.type
_entity_poly.pdbx_seq_one_letter_code
_entity_poly.pdbx_strand_id
1 'polypeptide(L)'
;MDEDSSNSEDLAEDLIDAIDDEADSDYVDDGLTKNEREIEVSRESERKRKAQELKKQLRKRQLGMLSYRWPAFVLIIGGLLAISTEFLEVMVRLPGVPPEVGFSTFLEGLLRSGGVIYLFPVIAGIIMIALSYFARTTPRATWLALIPAAMLGMAGGTVYFLVTFAVTADPSLAGLLYASPAPLSMIIAGIIALLAVALKEKED
;
A
#
# COMPACT_ATOMS: atom_id res chain seq x y z
N MET A 1 14.54 2.73 30.89
CA MET A 1 14.33 1.29 31.06
C MET A 1 14.05 0.74 29.68
N ASP A 2 15.11 0.29 29.02
CA ASP A 2 15.17 -0.59 27.83
C ASP A 2 16.66 -0.80 27.56
N GLU A 3 17.31 -1.55 28.45
CA GLU A 3 18.76 -1.84 28.48
C GLU A 3 19.01 -3.36 28.37
N ASP A 4 18.14 -4.11 27.70
CA ASP A 4 18.20 -5.58 27.69
C ASP A 4 18.34 -6.23 26.29
N SER A 5 18.38 -5.46 25.19
CA SER A 5 18.53 -6.04 23.85
C SER A 5 19.94 -6.02 23.27
N SER A 6 20.86 -5.21 23.81
CA SER A 6 22.26 -5.20 23.33
C SER A 6 23.08 -6.36 23.91
N ASN A 7 22.70 -6.87 25.08
CA ASN A 7 23.48 -7.87 25.79
C ASN A 7 23.36 -9.28 25.16
N SER A 8 22.28 -9.57 24.44
CA SER A 8 22.07 -10.89 23.82
C SER A 8 22.81 -11.08 22.50
N GLU A 9 23.12 -10.00 21.80
CA GLU A 9 23.85 -10.04 20.53
C GLU A 9 25.35 -10.19 20.80
N ASP A 10 25.87 -9.44 21.77
CA ASP A 10 27.24 -9.55 22.25
C ASP A 10 27.53 -10.95 22.87
N LEU A 11 26.60 -11.49 23.68
CA LEU A 11 26.73 -12.86 24.22
C LEU A 11 26.67 -13.96 23.14
N ALA A 12 25.99 -13.71 22.02
CA ALA A 12 25.92 -14.66 20.92
C ALA A 12 27.20 -14.63 20.07
N GLU A 13 27.84 -13.46 19.94
CA GLU A 13 29.13 -13.30 19.27
C GLU A 13 30.25 -13.93 20.11
N ASP A 14 30.28 -13.70 21.43
CA ASP A 14 31.22 -14.34 22.36
C ASP A 14 31.08 -15.88 22.40
N LEU A 15 29.85 -16.41 22.27
CA LEU A 15 29.61 -17.85 22.16
C LEU A 15 30.09 -18.44 20.82
N ILE A 16 30.08 -17.65 19.74
CA ILE A 16 30.56 -18.08 18.43
C ILE A 16 32.09 -18.09 18.43
N ASP A 17 32.73 -17.05 18.96
CA ASP A 17 34.20 -16.99 19.11
C ASP A 17 34.71 -18.09 20.04
N ALA A 18 34.02 -18.39 21.15
CA ALA A 18 34.40 -19.49 22.04
C ALA A 18 34.28 -20.88 21.37
N ILE A 19 33.32 -21.06 20.46
CA ILE A 19 33.17 -22.32 19.70
C ILE A 19 34.22 -22.42 18.57
N ASP A 20 34.59 -21.32 17.93
CA ASP A 20 35.67 -21.31 16.92
C ASP A 20 37.05 -21.49 17.57
N ASP A 21 37.29 -20.89 18.74
CA ASP A 21 38.55 -21.05 19.50
C ASP A 21 38.69 -22.47 20.09
N GLU A 22 37.59 -23.10 20.53
CA GLU A 22 37.60 -24.49 21.03
C GLU A 22 37.66 -25.53 19.88
N ALA A 23 37.37 -25.11 18.63
CA ALA A 23 37.56 -25.93 17.43
C ALA A 23 39.02 -25.99 16.93
N ASP A 24 39.85 -25.01 17.31
CA ASP A 24 41.28 -24.96 16.97
C ASP A 24 42.17 -25.64 18.03
N SER A 25 41.64 -25.91 19.23
CA SER A 25 42.40 -26.47 20.35
C SER A 25 41.85 -27.79 20.90
N ASP A 26 41.66 -28.80 20.05
CA ASP A 26 42.10 -30.15 20.41
C ASP A 26 41.91 -31.09 19.22
N TYR A 27 42.92 -31.94 19.02
CA TYR A 27 42.81 -33.14 18.22
C TYR A 27 41.78 -34.07 18.88
N VAL A 28 40.49 -33.82 18.66
CA VAL A 28 39.46 -34.83 18.86
C VAL A 28 39.76 -35.91 17.83
N ASP A 29 40.35 -37.01 18.30
CA ASP A 29 40.67 -38.20 17.54
C ASP A 29 39.35 -38.86 17.09
N ASP A 30 38.78 -38.32 16.00
CA ASP A 30 37.56 -38.83 15.36
C ASP A 30 37.81 -40.18 14.65
N GLY A 31 39.02 -40.75 14.78
CA GLY A 31 39.39 -42.04 14.17
C GLY A 31 39.44 -42.02 12.64
N LEU A 32 39.32 -40.85 12.01
CA LEU A 32 39.25 -40.68 10.56
C LEU A 32 40.65 -40.53 9.95
N THR A 33 40.90 -41.27 8.88
CA THR A 33 42.11 -41.09 8.09
C THR A 33 42.13 -39.73 7.36
N LYS A 34 43.30 -39.21 7.01
CA LYS A 34 43.43 -37.90 6.32
C LYS A 34 42.52 -37.76 5.09
N ASN A 35 42.31 -38.85 4.35
CA ASN A 35 41.41 -38.88 3.20
C ASN A 35 39.93 -38.80 3.59
N GLU A 36 39.53 -39.41 4.71
CA GLU A 36 38.15 -39.34 5.20
C GLU A 36 37.82 -37.95 5.75
N ARG A 37 38.80 -37.27 6.36
CA ARG A 37 38.68 -35.88 6.81
C ARG A 37 38.43 -34.91 5.63
N GLU A 38 39.11 -35.09 4.51
CA GLU A 38 38.84 -34.31 3.28
C GLU A 38 37.43 -34.59 2.71
N ILE A 39 36.97 -35.84 2.77
CA ILE A 39 35.62 -36.22 2.33
C ILE A 39 34.55 -35.61 3.24
N GLU A 40 34.80 -35.50 4.54
CA GLU A 40 33.84 -34.90 5.47
C GLU A 40 33.79 -33.38 5.36
N VAL A 41 34.93 -32.70 5.25
CA VAL A 41 34.99 -31.25 4.99
C VAL A 41 34.31 -30.88 3.67
N SER A 42 34.47 -31.71 2.62
CA SER A 42 33.75 -31.52 1.35
C SER A 42 32.23 -31.75 1.47
N ARG A 43 31.78 -32.71 2.30
CA ARG A 43 30.34 -32.93 2.57
C ARG A 43 29.73 -31.83 3.43
N GLU A 44 30.44 -31.32 4.43
CA GLU A 44 29.99 -30.20 5.25
C GLU A 44 29.89 -28.91 4.44
N SER A 45 30.89 -28.63 3.59
CA SER A 45 30.83 -27.46 2.70
C SER A 45 29.69 -27.57 1.68
N GLU A 46 29.39 -28.77 1.16
CA GLU A 46 28.20 -29.01 0.35
C GLU A 46 26.89 -28.77 1.13
N ARG A 47 26.81 -29.22 2.39
CA ARG A 47 25.62 -28.99 3.25
C ARG A 47 25.42 -27.51 3.55
N LYS A 48 26.49 -26.80 3.91
CA LYS A 48 26.46 -25.34 4.13
C LYS A 48 26.04 -24.61 2.85
N ARG A 49 26.53 -25.02 1.68
CA ARG A 49 26.15 -24.43 0.39
C ARG A 49 24.69 -24.71 0.04
N LYS A 50 24.20 -25.94 0.21
CA LYS A 50 22.77 -26.29 0.01
C LYS A 50 21.86 -25.54 0.99
N ALA A 51 22.28 -25.39 2.24
CA ALA A 51 21.55 -24.60 3.24
C ALA A 51 21.51 -23.10 2.89
N GLN A 52 22.61 -22.53 2.38
CA GLN A 52 22.64 -21.15 1.89
C GLN A 52 21.79 -20.95 0.63
N GLU A 53 21.79 -21.90 -0.30
CA GLU A 53 20.93 -21.88 -1.48
C GLU A 53 19.45 -21.97 -1.09
N LEU A 54 19.08 -22.85 -0.14
CA LEU A 54 17.74 -22.92 0.44
C LEU A 54 17.34 -21.62 1.13
N LYS A 55 18.24 -21.01 1.92
CA LYS A 55 17.99 -19.72 2.58
C LYS A 55 17.78 -18.59 1.56
N LYS A 56 18.54 -18.59 0.45
CA LYS A 56 18.33 -17.67 -0.67
C LYS A 56 16.99 -17.91 -1.38
N GLN A 57 16.60 -19.17 -1.61
CA GLN A 57 15.30 -19.51 -2.21
C GLN A 57 14.13 -19.13 -1.29
N LEU A 58 14.24 -19.36 0.02
CA LEU A 58 13.23 -18.96 1.00
C LEU A 58 13.11 -17.44 1.10
N ARG A 59 14.23 -16.69 1.09
CA ARG A 59 14.19 -15.22 1.01
C ARG A 59 13.50 -14.73 -0.26
N LYS A 60 13.78 -15.34 -1.41
CA LYS A 60 13.08 -15.01 -2.68
C LYS A 60 11.57 -15.28 -2.59
N ARG A 61 11.16 -16.42 -2.01
CA ARG A 61 9.74 -16.74 -1.81
C ARG A 61 9.04 -15.81 -0.80
N GLN A 62 9.71 -15.45 0.29
CA GLN A 62 9.19 -14.51 1.27
C GLN A 62 9.06 -13.09 0.70
N LEU A 63 10.03 -12.63 -0.08
CA LEU A 63 9.97 -11.34 -0.76
C LEU A 63 8.79 -11.28 -1.74
N GLY A 64 8.53 -12.36 -2.49
CA GLY A 64 7.35 -12.46 -3.35
C GLY A 64 6.01 -12.49 -2.58
N MET A 65 5.98 -13.03 -1.36
CA MET A 65 4.79 -13.01 -0.51
C MET A 65 4.58 -11.63 0.14
N LEU A 66 5.66 -10.91 0.47
CA LEU A 66 5.59 -9.56 1.03
C LEU A 66 5.18 -8.54 -0.04
N SER A 67 5.69 -8.70 -1.27
CA SER A 67 5.36 -7.81 -2.39
C SER A 67 3.85 -7.85 -2.69
N TYR A 68 3.28 -9.05 -2.83
CA TYR A 68 1.86 -9.26 -3.12
C TYR A 68 0.87 -8.64 -2.09
N ARG A 69 1.36 -8.32 -0.87
CA ARG A 69 0.53 -7.70 0.18
C ARG A 69 0.45 -6.18 0.04
N TRP A 70 1.41 -5.54 -0.62
CA TRP A 70 1.44 -4.09 -0.79
C TRP A 70 0.33 -3.58 -1.71
N PRO A 71 0.08 -4.15 -2.91
CA PRO A 71 -1.05 -3.73 -3.75
C PRO A 71 -2.39 -3.83 -3.02
N ALA A 72 -2.61 -4.93 -2.28
CA ALA A 72 -3.82 -5.12 -1.49
C ALA A 72 -3.96 -4.07 -0.37
N PHE A 73 -2.88 -3.78 0.36
CA PHE A 73 -2.89 -2.78 1.42
C PHE A 73 -3.18 -1.37 0.88
N VAL A 74 -2.55 -1.01 -0.23
CA VAL A 74 -2.75 0.28 -0.92
C VAL A 74 -4.21 0.44 -1.37
N LEU A 75 -4.82 -0.61 -1.91
CA LEU A 75 -6.24 -0.60 -2.30
C LEU A 75 -7.19 -0.44 -1.10
N ILE A 76 -6.90 -1.08 0.03
CA ILE A 76 -7.73 -0.93 1.24
C ILE A 76 -7.67 0.51 1.75
N ILE A 77 -6.47 1.08 1.88
CA ILE A 77 -6.30 2.46 2.35
C ILE A 77 -6.96 3.43 1.39
N GLY A 78 -6.72 3.28 0.08
CA GLY A 78 -7.33 4.14 -0.93
C GLY A 78 -8.86 4.03 -0.92
N GLY A 79 -9.40 2.83 -0.68
CA GLY A 79 -10.85 2.62 -0.59
C GLY A 79 -11.48 3.26 0.65
N LEU A 80 -10.83 3.17 1.81
CA LEU A 80 -11.26 3.86 3.03
C LEU A 80 -11.21 5.39 2.86
N LEU A 81 -10.15 5.89 2.22
CA LEU A 81 -10.00 7.32 1.94
C LEU A 81 -11.07 7.80 0.95
N ALA A 82 -11.37 7.03 -0.09
CA ALA A 82 -12.47 7.31 -1.01
C ALA A 82 -13.82 7.41 -0.30
N ILE A 83 -14.16 6.43 0.56
CA ILE A 83 -15.43 6.44 1.31
C ILE A 83 -15.50 7.62 2.27
N SER A 84 -14.40 7.95 2.95
CA SER A 84 -14.41 9.07 3.89
C SER A 84 -14.69 10.40 3.19
N THR A 85 -14.22 10.58 1.95
CA THR A 85 -14.45 11.80 1.18
C THR A 85 -15.92 12.08 0.87
N GLU A 86 -16.81 11.08 0.93
CA GLU A 86 -18.26 11.25 0.76
C GLU A 86 -18.86 12.21 1.81
N PHE A 87 -18.33 12.13 3.03
CA PHE A 87 -18.84 12.85 4.19
C PHE A 87 -18.09 14.17 4.45
N LEU A 88 -17.00 14.40 3.72
CA LEU A 88 -16.23 15.63 3.84
C LEU A 88 -16.91 16.77 3.09
N GLU A 89 -16.68 17.99 3.58
CA GLU A 89 -17.11 19.19 2.88
C GLU A 89 -16.35 19.31 1.55
N VAL A 90 -17.05 19.42 0.43
CA VAL A 90 -16.51 19.46 -0.94
C VAL A 90 -16.60 20.84 -1.59
N MET A 91 -17.63 21.61 -1.26
CA MET A 91 -17.72 23.02 -1.63
C MET A 91 -17.89 23.87 -0.38
N VAL A 92 -17.03 24.86 -0.25
CA VAL A 92 -17.11 25.85 0.83
C VAL A 92 -17.90 27.06 0.33
N ARG A 93 -18.83 27.52 1.17
CA ARG A 93 -19.72 28.66 0.89
C ARG A 93 -19.55 29.71 1.98
N LEU A 94 -19.12 30.91 1.59
CA LEU A 94 -19.03 32.05 2.51
C LEU A 94 -20.39 32.77 2.66
N PRO A 95 -20.58 33.54 3.75
CA PRO A 95 -21.79 34.34 3.95
C PRO A 95 -21.98 35.31 2.78
N GLY A 96 -23.06 35.14 2.02
CA GLY A 96 -23.33 35.89 0.79
C GLY A 96 -23.73 35.02 -0.40
N VAL A 97 -23.42 33.72 -0.37
CA VAL A 97 -23.89 32.76 -1.39
C VAL A 97 -25.32 32.31 -1.07
N PRO A 98 -26.27 32.35 -2.03
CA PRO A 98 -27.62 31.82 -1.82
C PRO A 98 -27.59 30.33 -1.42
N PRO A 99 -28.45 29.87 -0.50
CA PRO A 99 -28.44 28.49 0.01
C PRO A 99 -28.81 27.43 -1.06
N GLU A 100 -29.43 27.89 -2.14
CA GLU A 100 -29.80 27.10 -3.32
C GLU A 100 -28.60 26.76 -4.19
N VAL A 101 -27.52 27.54 -4.12
CA VAL A 101 -26.32 27.38 -4.95
C VAL A 101 -25.31 26.46 -4.25
N GLY A 102 -24.96 25.37 -4.93
CA GLY A 102 -24.00 24.38 -4.47
C GLY A 102 -24.52 23.42 -3.40
N PHE A 103 -23.61 22.61 -2.87
CA PHE A 103 -23.86 21.61 -1.83
C PHE A 103 -22.59 21.47 -0.97
N SER A 104 -22.74 21.20 0.32
CA SER A 104 -21.59 21.06 1.22
C SER A 104 -20.97 19.67 1.13
N THR A 105 -21.76 18.60 1.02
CA THR A 105 -21.25 17.21 0.96
C THR A 105 -21.78 16.46 -0.26
N PHE A 106 -21.09 15.38 -0.66
CA PHE A 106 -21.54 14.52 -1.76
C PHE A 106 -22.92 13.91 -1.48
N LEU A 107 -23.18 13.53 -0.22
CA LEU A 107 -24.50 13.09 0.24
C LEU A 107 -25.59 14.18 0.06
N GLU A 108 -25.30 15.43 0.39
CA GLU A 108 -26.23 16.54 0.16
C GLU A 108 -26.47 16.74 -1.34
N GLY A 109 -25.43 16.65 -2.16
CA GLY A 109 -25.51 16.71 -3.62
C GLY A 109 -26.42 15.62 -4.20
N LEU A 110 -26.31 14.40 -3.68
CA LEU A 110 -27.18 13.27 -4.04
C LEU A 110 -28.65 13.54 -3.69
N LEU A 111 -28.93 14.02 -2.46
CA LEU A 111 -30.29 14.28 -2.01
C LEU A 111 -30.96 15.42 -2.78
N ARG A 112 -30.19 16.44 -3.20
CA ARG A 112 -30.71 17.58 -3.96
C ARG A 112 -30.94 17.28 -5.44
N SER A 113 -30.04 16.54 -6.08
CA SER A 113 -30.04 16.35 -7.53
C SER A 113 -30.49 14.96 -7.99
N GLY A 114 -30.40 13.95 -7.13
CA GLY A 114 -30.59 12.53 -7.48
C GLY A 114 -29.48 11.95 -8.37
N GLY A 115 -28.38 12.66 -8.58
CA GLY A 115 -27.32 12.24 -9.50
C GLY A 115 -26.50 11.04 -8.99
N VAL A 116 -26.28 10.03 -9.84
CA VAL A 116 -25.48 8.85 -9.47
C VAL A 116 -24.00 9.20 -9.28
N ILE A 117 -23.51 10.27 -9.93
CA ILE A 117 -22.12 10.73 -9.78
C ILE A 117 -21.76 11.03 -8.33
N TYR A 118 -22.77 11.37 -7.52
CA TYR A 118 -22.54 11.68 -6.13
C TYR A 118 -22.22 10.45 -5.27
N LEU A 119 -22.55 9.24 -5.74
CA LEU A 119 -22.22 7.97 -5.07
C LEU A 119 -20.87 7.41 -5.49
N PHE A 120 -20.18 8.04 -6.45
CA PHE A 120 -18.94 7.53 -6.99
C PHE A 120 -17.84 7.31 -5.94
N PRO A 121 -17.63 8.19 -4.95
CA PRO A 121 -16.62 7.95 -3.91
C PRO A 121 -16.88 6.66 -3.12
N VAL A 122 -18.13 6.43 -2.71
CA VAL A 122 -18.52 5.22 -1.97
C VAL A 122 -18.39 3.96 -2.84
N ILE A 123 -18.93 4.00 -4.06
CA ILE A 123 -18.89 2.85 -4.97
C ILE A 123 -17.44 2.50 -5.32
N ALA A 124 -16.63 3.52 -5.66
CA ALA A 124 -15.22 3.33 -5.96
C ALA A 124 -14.47 2.73 -4.75
N GLY A 125 -14.72 3.24 -3.54
CA GLY A 125 -14.07 2.70 -2.35
C GLY A 125 -14.46 1.26 -2.04
N ILE A 126 -15.73 0.88 -2.19
CA ILE A 126 -16.18 -0.52 -2.06
C ILE A 126 -15.49 -1.41 -3.10
N ILE A 127 -15.42 -0.96 -4.36
CA ILE A 127 -14.75 -1.71 -5.44
C ILE A 127 -13.26 -1.89 -5.11
N MET A 128 -12.57 -0.85 -4.63
CA MET A 128 -11.15 -0.94 -4.25
C MET A 128 -10.94 -1.97 -3.12
N ILE A 129 -11.79 -1.96 -2.10
CA ILE A 129 -11.72 -2.92 -0.99
C ILE A 129 -11.98 -4.34 -1.50
N ALA A 130 -12.97 -4.54 -2.37
CA ALA A 130 -13.23 -5.84 -2.99
C ALA A 130 -12.05 -6.31 -3.86
N LEU A 131 -11.45 -5.42 -4.65
CA LEU A 131 -10.28 -5.72 -5.46
C LEU A 131 -9.05 -6.06 -4.61
N SER A 132 -8.94 -5.54 -3.39
CA SER A 132 -7.84 -5.92 -2.48
C SER A 132 -7.81 -7.42 -2.16
N TYR A 133 -8.97 -8.07 -2.14
CA TYR A 133 -9.07 -9.52 -1.95
C TYR A 133 -8.52 -10.26 -3.17
N PHE A 134 -8.95 -9.87 -4.37
CA PHE A 134 -8.51 -10.46 -5.63
C PHE A 134 -7.06 -10.15 -5.97
N ALA A 135 -6.53 -9.01 -5.50
CA ALA A 135 -5.13 -8.66 -5.63
C ALA A 135 -4.21 -9.68 -4.96
N ARG A 136 -4.71 -10.55 -4.06
CA ARG A 136 -3.94 -11.67 -3.48
C ARG A 136 -3.98 -12.95 -4.31
N THR A 137 -5.09 -13.21 -5.00
CA THR A 137 -5.35 -14.50 -5.65
C THR A 137 -5.18 -14.47 -7.16
N THR A 138 -5.38 -13.31 -7.79
CA THR A 138 -5.50 -13.20 -9.25
C THR A 138 -4.84 -11.92 -9.76
N PRO A 139 -3.60 -11.99 -10.29
CA PRO A 139 -2.82 -10.80 -10.65
C PRO A 139 -3.50 -9.89 -11.69
N ARG A 140 -4.26 -10.47 -12.62
CA ARG A 140 -4.97 -9.72 -13.67
C ARG A 140 -6.13 -8.86 -13.13
N ALA A 141 -6.68 -9.18 -11.96
CA ALA A 141 -7.79 -8.42 -11.39
C ALA A 141 -7.37 -7.02 -10.94
N THR A 142 -6.08 -6.81 -10.66
CA THR A 142 -5.54 -5.50 -10.23
C THR A 142 -5.77 -4.41 -11.27
N TRP A 143 -5.79 -4.74 -12.56
CA TRP A 143 -6.12 -3.81 -13.65
C TRP A 143 -7.52 -3.21 -13.57
N LEU A 144 -8.45 -3.90 -12.90
CA LEU A 144 -9.80 -3.36 -12.67
C LEU A 144 -9.78 -2.14 -11.75
N ALA A 145 -8.66 -1.86 -11.05
CA ALA A 145 -8.47 -0.65 -10.25
C ALA A 145 -8.49 0.64 -11.09
N LEU A 146 -8.37 0.56 -12.41
CA LEU A 146 -8.61 1.68 -13.33
C LEU A 146 -10.04 2.22 -13.22
N ILE A 147 -11.02 1.36 -12.96
CA ILE A 147 -12.43 1.75 -12.85
C ILE A 147 -12.66 2.67 -11.63
N PRO A 148 -12.34 2.26 -10.38
CA PRO A 148 -12.48 3.16 -9.24
C PRO A 148 -11.59 4.40 -9.36
N ALA A 149 -10.40 4.30 -9.97
CA ALA A 149 -9.55 5.45 -10.23
C ALA A 149 -10.25 6.51 -11.11
N ALA A 150 -10.85 6.06 -12.22
CA ALA A 150 -11.60 6.94 -13.11
C ALA A 150 -12.85 7.52 -12.43
N MET A 151 -13.58 6.73 -11.64
CA MET A 151 -14.74 7.20 -10.89
C MET A 151 -14.38 8.32 -9.90
N LEU A 152 -13.30 8.15 -9.15
CA LEU A 152 -12.81 9.15 -8.20
C LEU A 152 -12.30 10.42 -8.90
N GLY A 153 -11.60 10.25 -10.03
CA GLY A 153 -11.16 11.37 -10.86
C GLY A 153 -12.35 12.17 -11.42
N MET A 154 -13.39 11.48 -11.89
CA MET A 154 -14.63 12.11 -12.36
C MET A 154 -15.38 12.81 -11.21
N ALA A 155 -15.49 12.19 -10.04
CA ALA A 155 -16.15 12.79 -8.88
C ALA A 155 -15.43 14.08 -8.44
N GLY A 156 -14.11 14.02 -8.23
CA GLY A 156 -13.31 15.20 -7.86
C GLY A 156 -13.35 16.28 -8.94
N GLY A 157 -13.18 15.89 -10.21
CA GLY A 157 -13.24 16.80 -11.35
C GLY A 157 -14.60 17.50 -11.51
N THR A 158 -15.70 16.81 -11.20
CA THR A 158 -17.05 17.38 -11.26
C THR A 158 -17.22 18.53 -10.28
N VAL A 159 -16.67 18.42 -9.06
CA VAL A 159 -16.74 19.52 -8.10
C VAL A 159 -16.01 20.75 -8.61
N TYR A 160 -14.78 20.58 -9.13
CA TYR A 160 -14.04 21.68 -9.74
C TYR A 160 -14.79 22.29 -10.93
N PHE A 161 -15.32 21.45 -11.82
CA PHE A 161 -16.11 21.89 -12.96
C PHE A 161 -17.33 22.72 -12.53
N LEU A 162 -18.09 22.25 -11.54
CA LEU A 162 -19.27 22.95 -11.04
C LEU A 162 -18.93 24.30 -10.41
N VAL A 163 -17.85 24.38 -9.62
CA VAL A 163 -17.39 25.64 -9.04
C VAL A 163 -16.97 26.62 -10.13
N THR A 164 -16.15 26.17 -11.08
CA THR A 164 -15.70 27.02 -12.20
C THR A 164 -16.87 27.46 -13.06
N PHE A 165 -17.81 26.57 -13.37
CA PHE A 165 -19.01 26.89 -14.14
C PHE A 165 -19.87 27.92 -13.41
N ALA A 166 -20.11 27.75 -12.10
CA ALA A 166 -20.88 28.69 -11.31
C ALA A 166 -20.26 30.08 -11.28
N VAL A 167 -18.93 30.18 -11.06
CA VAL A 167 -18.21 31.47 -11.05
C VAL A 167 -18.16 32.12 -12.44
N THR A 168 -18.15 31.30 -13.51
CA THR A 168 -18.17 31.82 -14.89
C THR A 168 -19.55 32.33 -15.28
N ALA A 169 -20.61 31.65 -14.82
CA ALA A 169 -21.99 32.06 -15.06
C ALA A 169 -22.40 33.28 -14.23
N ASP A 170 -21.93 33.36 -12.98
CA ASP A 170 -22.13 34.51 -12.09
C ASP A 170 -20.81 34.92 -11.42
N PRO A 171 -20.12 35.94 -11.97
CA PRO A 171 -18.86 36.44 -11.43
C PRO A 171 -18.95 36.99 -10.00
N SER A 172 -20.15 37.31 -9.50
CA SER A 172 -20.32 37.79 -8.11
C SER A 172 -20.01 36.71 -7.07
N LEU A 173 -20.03 35.44 -7.47
CA LEU A 173 -19.68 34.29 -6.62
C LEU A 173 -18.17 34.07 -6.52
N ALA A 174 -17.36 34.79 -7.31
CA ALA A 174 -15.91 34.68 -7.27
C ALA A 174 -15.36 35.01 -5.88
N GLY A 175 -14.62 34.07 -5.29
CA GLY A 175 -14.05 34.22 -3.94
C GLY A 175 -15.03 33.91 -2.79
N LEU A 176 -16.31 33.70 -3.09
CA LEU A 176 -17.34 33.29 -2.11
C LEU A 176 -17.70 31.81 -2.19
N LEU A 177 -17.50 31.20 -3.36
CA LEU A 177 -17.69 29.77 -3.62
C LEU A 177 -16.38 29.16 -4.13
N TYR A 178 -15.88 28.14 -3.45
CA TYR A 178 -14.68 27.42 -3.88
C TYR A 178 -14.71 25.94 -3.48
N ALA A 179 -13.93 25.13 -4.21
CA ALA A 179 -13.74 23.72 -3.88
C ALA A 179 -12.83 23.59 -2.65
N SER A 180 -13.22 22.71 -1.73
CA SER A 180 -12.39 22.37 -0.57
C SER A 180 -11.19 21.49 -0.99
N PRO A 181 -10.36 21.00 -0.05
CA PRO A 181 -9.36 19.97 -0.33
C PRO A 181 -9.93 18.56 -0.60
N ALA A 182 -11.21 18.30 -0.33
CA ALA A 182 -11.79 16.95 -0.47
C ALA A 182 -11.85 16.43 -1.94
N PRO A 183 -12.20 17.24 -2.95
CA PRO A 183 -12.09 16.83 -4.35
C PRO A 183 -10.65 16.47 -4.75
N LEU A 184 -9.65 17.15 -4.19
CA LEU A 184 -8.24 16.83 -4.42
C LEU A 184 -7.88 15.47 -3.79
N SER A 185 -8.37 15.18 -2.59
CA SER A 185 -8.11 13.87 -1.95
C SER A 185 -8.76 12.71 -2.70
N MET A 186 -9.89 12.92 -3.40
CA MET A 186 -10.46 11.93 -4.32
C MET A 186 -9.53 11.64 -5.50
N ILE A 187 -8.96 12.68 -6.12
CA ILE A 187 -7.99 12.52 -7.20
C ILE A 187 -6.75 11.75 -6.69
N ILE A 188 -6.27 12.09 -5.50
CA ILE A 188 -5.17 11.38 -4.85
C ILE A 188 -5.54 9.90 -4.61
N ALA A 189 -6.74 9.61 -4.11
CA ALA A 189 -7.22 8.23 -3.95
C ALA A 189 -7.26 7.48 -5.28
N GLY A 190 -7.65 8.15 -6.37
CA GLY A 190 -7.58 7.60 -7.73
C GLY A 190 -6.15 7.28 -8.15
N ILE A 191 -5.18 8.15 -7.87
CA ILE A 191 -3.75 7.90 -8.12
C ILE A 191 -3.25 6.73 -7.28
N ILE A 192 -3.68 6.62 -6.01
CA ILE A 192 -3.35 5.48 -5.13
C ILE A 192 -3.87 4.16 -5.72
N ALA A 193 -5.08 4.16 -6.31
CA ALA A 193 -5.59 2.99 -7.01
C ALA A 193 -4.71 2.60 -8.22
N LEU A 194 -4.18 3.57 -8.96
CA LEU A 194 -3.24 3.32 -10.06
C LEU A 194 -1.87 2.85 -9.56
N LEU A 195 -1.40 3.36 -8.41
CA LEU A 195 -0.16 2.88 -7.78
C LEU A 195 -0.24 1.40 -7.43
N ALA A 196 -1.42 0.90 -7.03
CA ALA A 196 -1.59 -0.53 -6.81
C ALA A 196 -1.35 -1.36 -8.09
N VAL A 197 -1.73 -0.84 -9.27
CA VAL A 197 -1.43 -1.46 -10.57
C VAL A 197 0.06 -1.40 -10.87
N ALA A 198 0.70 -0.24 -10.71
CA ALA A 198 2.12 -0.05 -11.00
C ALA A 198 3.02 -0.89 -10.08
N LEU A 199 2.69 -0.98 -8.78
CA LEU A 199 3.38 -1.85 -7.84
C LEU A 199 3.28 -3.32 -8.26
N LYS A 200 2.13 -3.71 -8.80
CA LYS A 200 1.90 -5.07 -9.28
C LYS A 200 2.66 -5.36 -10.59
N GLU A 201 2.70 -4.43 -11.54
CA GLU A 201 3.50 -4.58 -12.77
C GLU A 201 4.99 -4.71 -12.49
N LYS A 202 5.51 -4.00 -11.48
CA LYS A 202 6.92 -4.11 -11.09
C LYS A 202 7.27 -5.48 -10.48
N GLU A 203 6.27 -6.22 -10.02
CA GLU A 203 6.47 -7.55 -9.42
C GLU A 203 6.50 -8.69 -10.44
N ASP A 204 5.96 -8.47 -11.65
CA ASP A 204 5.93 -9.44 -12.75
C ASP A 204 7.20 -9.30 -13.64
#